data_AF-A0A2H2Z922-F1
#
_entry.id   AF-A0A2H2Z922-F1
#
_cell.length_a   1.000
_cell.length_b   1.000
_cell.length_c   1.000
_cell.angle_alpha   90.00
_cell.angle_beta   90.00
_cell.angle_gamma   90.00
#
_symmetry.space_group_name_H-M   'P 1'
#
loop_
_entity.id
_entity.type
_entity.pdbx_description
1 polymer ?
#
loop_
_entity_poly.entity_id
_entity_poly.type
_entity_poly.pdbx_seq_one_letter_code
_entity_poly.pdbx_strand_id
1 'polypeptide(L)'
;MQTLFFDFSSGLRARIDRYYRYNDYWIWAQPGLEPSMNYTIVLKDGEDGYACFTKGHNSFFTNDPTQTLGYADSFLADYLLHRAKQFALSWTLQQMDQSSSRLRTYDMVEPLTKSHFTVLRLDDFGLSLIVNATSHRPYKIRSLETHATDGNVTNDLLLSNYSTVGFDDNSTLSLQLPDRLQTIFNSTDVFEDVKLDSISINPPFKTGFFDPVLPAGNTPSPQAPKQSSLYPRSEVHEFFEAGLWGGPFESFFNTSAVVVTHPIPDIPQIMTVYVGYADYVQLVLNFTDGVLITDAAPHRSLILIQRVKETLNKTVTHIVPSHHHRDHAGGVPDYVKAGATLVVPDVAKRFYSSINNGHVKFATYNESNPFVLKDENIQFRSLWRDENPHARDWSYGIATSACPTEDEGVIAFVADVWSPDPDDGGMGDAVRFDIGYARQWLDAALEDGLPRGTVVVGAHGGNTTIDKLESLIAITGYEYPDLGTKHWKAGGALCAHQRP
;
A
#
# COMPACT_ATOMS: atom_id res chain seq x y z
N MET A 1 -18.80 -12.69 -6.04
CA MET A 1 -19.32 -13.98 -5.53
C MET A 1 -18.18 -14.72 -4.87
N GLN A 2 -18.41 -15.28 -3.69
CA GLN A 2 -17.40 -16.03 -2.96
C GLN A 2 -18.05 -17.18 -2.22
N THR A 3 -17.41 -18.33 -2.23
CA THR A 3 -17.81 -19.48 -1.41
C THR A 3 -16.63 -19.92 -0.56
N LEU A 4 -16.88 -20.05 0.74
CA LEU A 4 -15.91 -20.50 1.73
C LEU A 4 -16.29 -21.90 2.19
N PHE A 5 -15.35 -22.83 2.08
CA PHE A 5 -15.49 -24.20 2.56
C PHE A 5 -14.45 -24.46 3.63
N PHE A 6 -14.85 -25.18 4.67
CA PHE A 6 -13.97 -25.57 5.76
C PHE A 6 -14.12 -27.05 6.06
N ASP A 7 -13.02 -27.71 6.38
CA ASP A 7 -12.95 -29.07 6.90
C ASP A 7 -12.11 -29.06 8.18
N PHE A 8 -12.65 -29.68 9.22
CA PHE A 8 -12.07 -29.73 10.57
C PHE A 8 -11.62 -31.14 10.98
N SER A 9 -11.75 -32.13 10.09
CA SER A 9 -11.52 -33.55 10.38
C SER A 9 -10.07 -33.89 10.74
N SER A 10 -9.11 -33.13 10.19
CA SER A 10 -7.68 -33.39 10.30
C SER A 10 -6.89 -32.09 10.51
N GLY A 11 -7.41 -31.23 11.40
CA GLY A 11 -6.97 -29.83 11.54
C GLY A 11 -7.82 -28.90 10.67
N LEU A 12 -7.41 -27.64 10.51
CA LEU A 12 -8.10 -26.70 9.64
C LEU A 12 -7.64 -26.86 8.20
N ARG A 13 -8.58 -27.24 7.33
CA ARG A 13 -8.44 -27.13 5.88
C ARG A 13 -9.52 -26.18 5.37
N ALA A 14 -9.20 -25.42 4.33
CA ALA A 14 -10.17 -24.53 3.73
C ALA A 14 -10.03 -24.50 2.21
N ARG A 15 -11.13 -24.19 1.54
CA ARG A 15 -11.17 -23.86 0.13
C ARG A 15 -11.94 -22.55 -0.06
N ILE A 16 -11.39 -21.67 -0.88
CA ILE A 16 -11.95 -20.37 -1.20
C ILE A 16 -12.14 -20.33 -2.70
N ASP A 17 -13.39 -20.31 -3.15
CA ASP A 17 -13.73 -20.03 -4.54
C ASP A 17 -14.18 -18.57 -4.63
N ARG A 18 -13.44 -17.72 -5.38
CA ARG A 18 -13.73 -16.29 -5.48
C ARG A 18 -13.87 -15.85 -6.94
N TYR A 19 -14.90 -15.05 -7.18
CA TYR A 19 -15.13 -14.35 -8.43
C TYR A 19 -15.47 -12.89 -8.14
N TYR A 20 -14.69 -11.96 -8.69
CA TYR A 20 -14.99 -10.54 -8.61
C TYR A 20 -14.49 -9.81 -9.86
N ARG A 21 -14.89 -8.55 -10.01
CA ARG A 21 -14.36 -7.66 -11.03
C ARG A 21 -13.75 -6.46 -10.35
N TYR A 22 -12.58 -6.04 -10.81
CA TYR A 22 -12.08 -4.73 -10.43
C TYR A 22 -12.97 -3.63 -11.02
N ASN A 23 -12.97 -2.47 -10.37
CA ASN A 23 -13.59 -1.28 -10.94
C ASN A 23 -12.76 -0.77 -12.14
N ASP A 24 -13.33 0.17 -12.89
CA ASP A 24 -12.71 0.72 -14.10
C ASP A 24 -11.36 1.41 -13.82
N TYR A 25 -11.06 1.75 -12.56
CA TYR A 25 -9.76 2.30 -12.16
C TYR A 25 -8.59 1.35 -12.47
N TRP A 26 -8.79 0.04 -12.37
CA TRP A 26 -7.73 -0.96 -12.61
C TRP A 26 -7.66 -1.44 -14.07
N ILE A 27 -8.35 -0.79 -15.00
CA ILE A 27 -8.40 -1.23 -16.40
C ILE A 27 -7.01 -1.23 -17.06
N TRP A 28 -6.11 -0.35 -16.62
CA TRP A 28 -4.73 -0.28 -17.11
C TRP A 28 -3.94 -1.56 -16.84
N ALA A 29 -4.27 -2.29 -15.76
CA ALA A 29 -3.61 -3.53 -15.39
C ALA A 29 -4.12 -4.75 -16.20
N GLN A 30 -5.10 -4.54 -17.08
CA GLN A 30 -5.81 -5.60 -17.80
C GLN A 30 -5.91 -5.29 -19.32
N PRO A 31 -4.81 -5.44 -20.08
CA PRO A 31 -4.80 -5.09 -21.51
C PRO A 31 -5.82 -5.86 -22.36
N GLY A 32 -6.25 -7.04 -21.89
CA GLY A 32 -7.27 -7.87 -22.54
C GLY A 32 -8.72 -7.49 -22.24
N LEU A 33 -8.98 -6.44 -21.45
CA LEU A 33 -10.34 -6.06 -20.99
C LEU A 33 -11.08 -7.19 -20.26
N GLU A 34 -10.35 -8.03 -19.52
CA GLU A 34 -10.89 -9.13 -18.72
C GLU A 34 -10.82 -8.81 -17.21
N PRO A 35 -11.55 -7.78 -16.70
CA PRO A 35 -11.40 -7.30 -15.32
C PRO A 35 -11.84 -8.33 -14.26
N SER A 36 -12.28 -9.52 -14.68
CA SER A 36 -12.81 -10.56 -13.83
C SER A 36 -11.69 -11.44 -13.28
N MET A 37 -11.51 -11.42 -11.96
CA MET A 37 -10.69 -12.41 -11.27
C MET A 37 -11.54 -13.63 -10.91
N ASN A 38 -11.06 -14.82 -11.27
CA ASN A 38 -11.73 -16.10 -11.00
C ASN A 38 -10.71 -17.12 -10.54
N TYR A 39 -10.62 -17.33 -9.22
CA TYR A 39 -9.61 -18.21 -8.67
C TYR A 39 -10.16 -19.09 -7.55
N THR A 40 -9.44 -20.19 -7.33
CA THR A 40 -9.67 -21.12 -6.23
C THR A 40 -8.38 -21.28 -5.44
N ILE A 41 -8.47 -21.09 -4.12
CA ILE A 41 -7.37 -21.36 -3.18
C ILE A 41 -7.75 -22.54 -2.30
N VAL A 42 -6.83 -23.48 -2.10
CA VAL A 42 -6.91 -24.47 -1.02
C VAL A 42 -5.84 -24.19 0.03
N LEU A 43 -6.21 -24.39 1.28
CA LEU A 43 -5.42 -24.05 2.46
C LEU A 43 -5.35 -25.26 3.39
N LYS A 44 -4.19 -25.47 4.01
CA LYS A 44 -3.98 -26.45 5.09
C LYS A 44 -3.20 -25.79 6.21
N ASP A 45 -3.72 -25.87 7.43
CA ASP A 45 -3.02 -25.43 8.65
C ASP A 45 -2.03 -26.49 9.18
N GLY A 46 -1.13 -26.07 10.05
CA GLY A 46 -0.10 -26.92 10.68
C GLY A 46 1.33 -26.49 10.36
N GLU A 47 2.32 -27.20 10.92
CA GLU A 47 3.75 -26.92 10.68
C GLU A 47 4.15 -27.09 9.20
N ASP A 48 3.50 -28.03 8.51
CA ASP A 48 3.61 -28.25 7.07
C ASP A 48 2.48 -27.57 6.27
N GLY A 49 1.87 -26.53 6.87
CA GLY A 49 0.77 -25.79 6.29
C GLY A 49 1.13 -25.12 4.97
N TYR A 50 0.12 -24.74 4.20
CA TYR A 50 0.30 -24.08 2.91
C TYR A 50 -0.95 -23.34 2.45
N ALA A 51 -0.77 -22.48 1.47
CA ALA A 51 -1.82 -21.97 0.60
C ALA A 51 -1.47 -22.26 -0.87
N CYS A 52 -2.44 -22.70 -1.66
CA CYS A 52 -2.22 -23.08 -3.05
C CYS A 52 -3.40 -22.64 -3.94
N PHE A 53 -3.09 -21.84 -4.95
CA PHE A 53 -4.00 -21.55 -6.05
C PHE A 53 -4.10 -22.79 -6.93
N THR A 54 -5.30 -23.35 -7.04
CA THR A 54 -5.59 -24.53 -7.88
C THR A 54 -6.33 -24.16 -9.16
N LYS A 55 -6.77 -22.90 -9.26
CA LYS A 55 -7.36 -22.30 -10.44
C LYS A 55 -7.06 -20.80 -10.41
N GLY A 56 -6.61 -20.24 -11.54
CA GLY A 56 -6.41 -18.81 -11.71
C GLY A 56 -5.50 -18.18 -10.66
N HIS A 57 -5.59 -16.86 -10.54
CA HIS A 57 -4.94 -16.05 -9.50
C HIS A 57 -5.61 -14.68 -9.40
N ASN A 58 -5.04 -13.79 -8.59
CA ASN A 58 -5.44 -12.38 -8.47
C ASN A 58 -4.30 -11.39 -8.67
N SER A 59 -3.12 -11.83 -9.11
CA SER A 59 -1.96 -10.96 -9.33
C SER A 59 -2.06 -10.16 -10.63
N PHE A 60 -1.62 -8.90 -10.59
CA PHE A 60 -1.41 -8.07 -11.78
C PHE A 60 -0.04 -8.26 -12.45
N PHE A 61 0.89 -8.99 -11.81
CA PHE A 61 2.24 -9.22 -12.35
C PHE A 61 2.34 -10.40 -13.32
N THR A 62 1.21 -11.05 -13.59
CA THR A 62 1.10 -12.24 -14.44
C THR A 62 0.37 -11.88 -15.73
N ASN A 63 0.98 -12.23 -16.87
CA ASN A 63 0.47 -11.85 -18.19
C ASN A 63 -0.83 -12.55 -18.59
N ASP A 64 -1.09 -13.76 -18.09
CA ASP A 64 -2.31 -14.53 -18.38
C ASP A 64 -3.14 -14.68 -17.11
N PRO A 65 -4.25 -13.93 -16.95
CA PRO A 65 -5.10 -13.98 -15.76
C PRO A 65 -5.79 -15.32 -15.52
N THR A 66 -5.77 -16.22 -16.52
CA THR A 66 -6.33 -17.57 -16.42
C THR A 66 -5.32 -18.60 -15.93
N GLN A 67 -4.03 -18.24 -15.90
CA GLN A 67 -2.97 -19.11 -15.43
C GLN A 67 -3.17 -19.42 -13.94
N THR A 68 -2.96 -20.66 -13.54
CA THR A 68 -2.97 -21.02 -12.12
C THR A 68 -1.61 -20.68 -11.49
N LEU A 69 -1.60 -19.89 -10.41
CA LEU A 69 -0.37 -19.46 -9.73
C LEU A 69 0.36 -20.60 -9.01
N GLY A 70 -0.36 -21.56 -8.42
CA GLY A 70 0.20 -22.63 -7.61
C GLY A 70 0.42 -22.24 -6.15
N TYR A 71 1.46 -22.77 -5.49
CA TYR A 71 1.72 -22.48 -4.09
C TYR A 71 2.06 -21.00 -3.86
N ALA A 72 1.41 -20.40 -2.86
CA ALA A 72 1.74 -19.06 -2.38
C ALA A 72 3.10 -19.08 -1.64
N ASP A 73 3.75 -17.92 -1.57
CA ASP A 73 4.91 -17.75 -0.69
C ASP A 73 4.50 -17.82 0.79
N SER A 74 5.49 -17.99 1.66
CA SER A 74 5.27 -18.18 3.11
C SER A 74 4.51 -17.05 3.80
N PHE A 75 4.59 -15.79 3.34
CA PHE A 75 3.91 -14.65 3.97
C PHE A 75 2.45 -14.60 3.56
N LEU A 76 2.17 -14.79 2.27
CA LEU A 76 0.80 -14.88 1.78
C LEU A 76 0.08 -16.12 2.37
N ALA A 77 0.78 -17.25 2.51
CA ALA A 77 0.23 -18.43 3.16
C ALA A 77 -0.15 -18.16 4.63
N ASP A 78 0.67 -17.44 5.39
CA ASP A 78 0.36 -17.04 6.77
C ASP A 78 -0.87 -16.12 6.85
N TYR A 79 -0.94 -15.09 6.00
CA TYR A 79 -2.12 -14.21 5.94
C TYR A 79 -3.40 -14.98 5.62
N LEU A 80 -3.40 -15.80 4.56
CA LEU A 80 -4.58 -16.54 4.12
C LEU A 80 -5.05 -17.56 5.15
N LEU A 81 -4.14 -18.29 5.79
CA LEU A 81 -4.49 -19.22 6.87
C LEU A 81 -5.02 -18.47 8.09
N HIS A 82 -4.40 -17.36 8.47
CA HIS A 82 -4.88 -16.53 9.57
C HIS A 82 -6.31 -16.00 9.32
N ARG A 83 -6.60 -15.56 8.09
CA ARG A 83 -7.97 -15.18 7.70
C ARG A 83 -8.91 -16.37 7.71
N ALA A 84 -8.51 -17.53 7.20
CA ALA A 84 -9.35 -18.74 7.25
C ALA A 84 -9.71 -19.13 8.69
N LYS A 85 -8.75 -19.03 9.63
CA LYS A 85 -8.97 -19.23 11.08
C LYS A 85 -9.96 -18.22 11.64
N GLN A 86 -9.83 -16.94 11.25
CA GLN A 86 -10.73 -15.87 11.66
C GLN A 86 -12.17 -16.11 11.17
N PHE A 87 -12.37 -16.61 9.95
CA PHE A 87 -13.71 -16.91 9.40
C PHE A 87 -14.29 -18.23 9.91
N ALA A 88 -13.45 -19.21 10.27
CA ALA A 88 -13.88 -20.51 10.76
C ALA A 88 -14.32 -20.46 12.24
N LEU A 89 -15.46 -19.82 12.53
CA LEU A 89 -15.97 -19.62 13.89
C LEU A 89 -16.05 -20.92 14.70
N SER A 90 -16.59 -21.99 14.11
CA SER A 90 -16.71 -23.30 14.78
C SER A 90 -15.34 -23.88 15.15
N TRP A 91 -14.35 -23.73 14.27
CA TRP A 91 -12.99 -24.17 14.55
C TRP A 91 -12.34 -23.32 15.64
N THR A 92 -12.49 -21.99 15.57
CA THR A 92 -11.99 -21.08 16.63
C THR A 92 -12.57 -21.45 18.00
N LEU A 93 -13.88 -21.71 18.08
CA LEU A 93 -14.54 -22.16 19.31
C LEU A 93 -13.98 -23.50 19.79
N GLN A 94 -13.80 -24.47 18.89
CA GLN A 94 -13.21 -25.77 19.21
C GLN A 94 -11.79 -25.63 19.77
N GLN A 95 -10.95 -24.77 19.18
CA GLN A 95 -9.59 -24.54 19.69
C GLN A 95 -9.59 -23.91 21.08
N MET A 96 -10.50 -22.98 21.35
CA MET A 96 -10.66 -22.36 22.67
C MET A 96 -11.16 -23.35 23.73
N ASP A 97 -12.10 -24.22 23.37
CA ASP A 97 -12.62 -25.26 24.26
C ASP A 97 -11.54 -26.29 24.63
N GLN A 98 -10.84 -26.81 23.61
CA GLN A 98 -9.73 -27.76 23.78
C GLN A 98 -8.56 -27.17 24.57
N SER A 99 -8.36 -25.85 24.50
CA SER A 99 -7.31 -25.11 25.22
C SER A 99 -7.85 -24.34 26.43
N SER A 100 -8.97 -24.76 27.01
CA SER A 100 -9.65 -24.04 28.12
C SER A 100 -8.75 -23.74 29.32
N SER A 101 -7.76 -24.59 29.62
CA SER A 101 -6.79 -24.35 30.70
C SER A 101 -5.81 -23.19 30.45
N ARG A 102 -5.63 -22.80 29.18
CA ARG A 102 -4.78 -21.66 28.76
C ARG A 102 -5.60 -20.45 28.30
N LEU A 103 -6.93 -20.59 28.26
CA LEU A 103 -7.83 -19.55 27.79
C LEU A 103 -7.89 -18.41 28.81
N ARG A 104 -7.46 -17.23 28.39
CA ARG A 104 -7.61 -16.00 29.19
C ARG A 104 -8.98 -15.42 28.94
N THR A 105 -9.67 -15.08 30.03
CA THR A 105 -10.99 -14.46 30.00
C THR A 105 -10.95 -13.16 30.78
N TYR A 106 -11.55 -12.11 30.21
CA TYR A 106 -11.71 -10.82 30.87
C TYR A 106 -12.91 -10.08 30.29
N ASP A 107 -13.50 -9.20 31.10
CA ASP A 107 -14.64 -8.40 30.67
C ASP A 107 -14.19 -7.11 29.98
N MET A 108 -14.98 -6.69 29.00
CA MET A 108 -14.83 -5.45 28.27
C MET A 108 -16.17 -4.73 28.23
N VAL A 109 -16.16 -3.41 28.45
CA VAL A 109 -17.34 -2.57 28.30
C VAL A 109 -17.09 -1.59 27.16
N GLU A 110 -17.95 -1.63 26.15
CA GLU A 110 -17.86 -0.68 25.03
C GLU A 110 -18.21 0.73 25.53
N PRO A 111 -17.29 1.71 25.46
CA PRO A 111 -17.46 3.00 26.14
C PRO A 111 -18.71 3.78 25.70
N LEU A 112 -19.07 3.70 24.42
CA LEU A 112 -20.19 4.46 23.85
C LEU A 112 -21.53 3.80 24.15
N THR A 113 -21.67 2.51 23.90
CA THR A 113 -22.95 1.79 24.02
C THR A 113 -23.20 1.24 25.42
N LYS A 114 -22.17 1.20 26.27
CA LYS A 114 -22.17 0.52 27.58
C LYS A 114 -22.48 -0.98 27.48
N SER A 115 -22.39 -1.55 26.28
CA SER A 115 -22.55 -2.99 26.07
C SER A 115 -21.42 -3.75 26.75
N HIS A 116 -21.79 -4.82 27.45
CA HIS A 116 -20.86 -5.71 28.13
C HIS A 116 -20.48 -6.89 27.24
N PHE A 117 -19.19 -7.19 27.21
CA PHE A 117 -18.63 -8.30 26.46
C PHE A 117 -17.66 -9.10 27.32
N THR A 118 -17.59 -10.40 27.07
CA THR A 118 -16.53 -11.26 27.59
C THR A 118 -15.56 -11.54 26.46
N VAL A 119 -14.28 -11.31 26.70
CA VAL A 119 -13.21 -11.57 25.74
C VAL A 119 -12.55 -12.89 26.08
N LEU A 120 -12.48 -13.78 25.10
CA LEU A 120 -11.79 -15.06 25.15
C LEU A 120 -10.52 -14.96 24.31
N ARG A 121 -9.34 -15.12 24.92
CA ARG A 121 -8.05 -14.95 24.26
C ARG A 121 -7.14 -16.15 24.51
N LEU A 122 -6.56 -16.66 23.43
CA LEU A 122 -5.42 -17.57 23.45
C LEU A 122 -4.20 -16.81 22.93
N ASP A 123 -3.16 -16.65 23.75
CA ASP A 123 -2.04 -15.77 23.39
C ASP A 123 -1.27 -16.25 22.15
N ASP A 124 -1.07 -17.57 22.01
CA ASP A 124 -0.36 -18.16 20.87
C ASP A 124 -1.22 -18.25 19.59
N PHE A 125 -2.51 -17.91 19.69
CA PHE A 125 -3.49 -18.11 18.62
C PHE A 125 -3.65 -16.89 17.70
N GLY A 126 -3.18 -15.71 18.14
CA GLY A 126 -3.25 -14.47 17.36
C GLY A 126 -4.67 -13.94 17.10
N LEU A 127 -5.70 -14.57 17.68
CA LEU A 127 -7.10 -14.17 17.59
C LEU A 127 -7.73 -14.12 18.98
N SER A 128 -8.66 -13.18 19.17
CA SER A 128 -9.51 -13.09 20.36
C SER A 128 -10.97 -13.13 19.95
N LEU A 129 -11.77 -13.92 20.64
CA LEU A 129 -13.21 -13.98 20.44
C LEU A 129 -13.90 -13.08 21.46
N ILE A 130 -14.63 -12.08 21.00
CA ILE A 130 -15.42 -11.18 21.84
C ILE A 130 -16.87 -11.64 21.77
N VAL A 131 -17.42 -11.99 22.93
CA VAL A 131 -18.77 -12.56 23.09
C VAL A 131 -19.66 -11.55 23.79
N ASN A 132 -20.86 -11.34 23.29
CA ASN A 132 -21.84 -10.48 23.96
C ASN A 132 -22.28 -11.12 25.28
N ALA A 133 -22.12 -10.41 26.40
CA ALA A 133 -22.32 -10.98 27.73
C ALA A 133 -23.79 -11.32 28.04
N THR A 134 -24.74 -10.73 27.31
CA THR A 134 -26.19 -10.94 27.51
C THR A 134 -26.73 -12.06 26.63
N SER A 135 -26.40 -12.05 25.34
CA SER A 135 -26.89 -13.05 24.39
C SER A 135 -26.02 -14.30 24.31
N HIS A 136 -24.81 -14.25 24.87
CA HIS A 136 -23.77 -15.28 24.78
C HIS A 136 -23.38 -15.65 23.34
N ARG A 137 -23.71 -14.79 22.38
CA ARG A 137 -23.33 -14.97 20.97
C ARG A 137 -21.97 -14.34 20.70
N PRO A 138 -21.11 -14.99 19.89
CA PRO A 138 -19.96 -14.34 19.29
C PRO A 138 -20.37 -12.99 18.67
N TYR A 139 -19.68 -11.92 19.03
CA TYR A 139 -19.91 -10.58 18.49
C TYR A 139 -18.86 -10.26 17.42
N LYS A 140 -17.59 -10.50 17.72
CA LYS A 140 -16.51 -10.35 16.74
C LYS A 140 -15.29 -11.20 17.06
N ILE A 141 -14.53 -11.52 16.03
CA ILE A 141 -13.23 -12.20 16.12
C ILE A 141 -12.15 -11.18 15.76
N ARG A 142 -11.39 -10.77 16.78
CA ARG A 142 -10.36 -9.74 16.67
C ARG A 142 -9.00 -10.34 16.35
N SER A 143 -8.33 -9.78 15.36
CA SER A 143 -6.90 -9.90 15.19
C SER A 143 -6.19 -8.61 15.58
N LEU A 144 -5.03 -8.75 16.23
CA LEU A 144 -4.11 -7.64 16.46
C LEU A 144 -3.03 -7.70 15.39
N GLU A 145 -2.84 -6.60 14.69
CA GLU A 145 -1.84 -6.46 13.64
C GLU A 145 -0.99 -5.21 13.91
N THR A 146 0.12 -5.10 13.19
CA THR A 146 0.96 -3.90 13.17
C THR A 146 0.90 -3.35 11.76
N HIS A 147 0.54 -2.08 11.61
CA HIS A 147 0.55 -1.32 10.38
C HIS A 147 1.69 -0.31 10.40
N ALA A 148 2.36 -0.11 9.26
CA ALA A 148 3.57 0.71 9.21
C ALA A 148 3.28 2.19 9.59
N THR A 149 2.11 2.71 9.21
CA THR A 149 1.70 4.09 9.50
C THR A 149 1.00 4.22 10.85
N ASP A 150 0.02 3.35 11.12
CA ASP A 150 -0.87 3.49 12.29
C ASP A 150 -0.33 2.78 13.54
N GLY A 151 0.76 2.03 13.42
CA GLY A 151 1.30 1.23 14.52
C GLY A 151 0.40 0.04 14.84
N ASN A 152 0.07 -0.16 16.11
CA ASN A 152 -0.78 -1.28 16.51
C ASN A 152 -2.24 -1.03 16.13
N VAL A 153 -2.81 -1.95 15.36
CA VAL A 153 -4.16 -1.85 14.78
C VAL A 153 -4.98 -3.10 15.09
N THR A 154 -6.30 -2.98 14.96
CA THR A 154 -7.21 -4.12 15.05
C THR A 154 -7.82 -4.44 13.69
N ASN A 155 -7.84 -5.72 13.33
CA ASN A 155 -8.60 -6.24 12.20
C ASN A 155 -9.70 -7.16 12.74
N ASP A 156 -10.92 -6.63 12.86
CA ASP A 156 -12.06 -7.30 13.49
C ASP A 156 -12.97 -7.92 12.43
N LEU A 157 -13.30 -9.21 12.57
CA LEU A 157 -14.42 -9.82 11.86
C LEU A 157 -15.68 -9.71 12.72
N LEU A 158 -16.56 -8.78 12.39
CA LEU A 158 -17.86 -8.60 13.05
C LEU A 158 -18.85 -9.65 12.56
N LEU A 159 -19.59 -10.22 13.51
CA LEU A 159 -20.56 -11.28 13.30
C LEU A 159 -21.95 -10.77 13.69
N SER A 160 -22.90 -10.79 12.75
CA SER A 160 -24.25 -10.25 13.00
C SER A 160 -25.32 -11.07 12.31
N ASN A 161 -26.58 -10.77 12.63
CA ASN A 161 -27.77 -11.40 12.06
C ASN A 161 -27.72 -12.93 12.10
N TYR A 162 -27.77 -13.49 13.31
CA TYR A 162 -27.69 -14.93 13.46
C TYR A 162 -28.98 -15.62 13.01
N SER A 163 -28.83 -16.74 12.31
CA SER A 163 -29.91 -17.64 11.91
C SER A 163 -29.64 -19.07 12.37
N THR A 164 -30.71 -19.87 12.47
CA THR A 164 -30.63 -21.31 12.75
C THR A 164 -30.30 -22.06 11.46
N VAL A 165 -29.19 -22.81 11.46
CA VAL A 165 -28.75 -23.63 10.34
C VAL A 165 -28.76 -25.10 10.76
N GLY A 166 -29.45 -25.95 10.01
CA GLY A 166 -29.49 -27.39 10.25
C GLY A 166 -28.25 -28.12 9.74
N PHE A 167 -28.00 -29.33 10.24
CA PHE A 167 -26.95 -30.20 9.70
C PHE A 167 -27.48 -30.99 8.51
N ASP A 168 -26.74 -31.00 7.40
CA ASP A 168 -27.14 -31.67 6.16
C ASP A 168 -27.13 -33.20 6.32
N ASP A 169 -26.30 -33.73 7.24
CA ASP A 169 -26.19 -35.14 7.58
C ASP A 169 -27.05 -35.57 8.78
N ASN A 170 -27.65 -34.62 9.51
CA ASN A 170 -28.47 -34.90 10.68
C ASN A 170 -29.57 -33.84 10.90
N SER A 171 -30.79 -34.15 10.42
CA SER A 171 -31.97 -33.28 10.54
C SER A 171 -32.41 -32.90 11.97
N THR A 172 -31.86 -33.52 13.02
CA THR A 172 -32.18 -33.21 14.42
C THR A 172 -31.25 -32.19 15.06
N LEU A 173 -30.12 -31.89 14.42
CA LEU A 173 -29.11 -30.96 14.94
C LEU A 173 -29.20 -29.61 14.21
N SER A 174 -28.91 -28.53 14.93
CA SER A 174 -28.78 -27.20 14.34
C SER A 174 -27.82 -26.32 15.14
N LEU A 175 -27.25 -25.30 14.49
CA LEU A 175 -26.41 -24.27 15.11
C LEU A 175 -26.93 -22.87 14.80
N GLN A 176 -26.62 -21.93 15.69
CA GLN A 176 -26.79 -20.51 15.42
C GLN A 176 -25.53 -19.98 14.73
N LEU A 177 -25.65 -19.56 13.47
CA LEU A 177 -24.53 -19.02 12.69
C LEU A 177 -24.84 -17.60 12.18
N PRO A 178 -23.85 -16.70 12.09
CA PRO A 178 -24.05 -15.35 11.58
C PRO A 178 -24.30 -15.38 10.07
N ASP A 179 -25.27 -14.61 9.59
CA ASP A 179 -25.57 -14.46 8.15
C ASP A 179 -24.93 -13.22 7.52
N ARG A 180 -24.35 -12.32 8.34
CA ARG A 180 -23.62 -11.14 7.88
C ARG A 180 -22.28 -11.02 8.59
N LEU A 181 -21.23 -10.83 7.79
CA LEU A 181 -19.84 -10.72 8.19
C LEU A 181 -19.30 -9.37 7.73
N GLN A 182 -18.64 -8.63 8.61
CA GLN A 182 -17.97 -7.39 8.22
C GLN A 182 -16.51 -7.42 8.69
N THR A 183 -15.58 -7.09 7.80
CA THR A 183 -14.19 -6.84 8.19
C THR A 183 -14.06 -5.36 8.55
N ILE A 184 -13.72 -5.06 9.80
CA ILE A 184 -13.63 -3.70 10.33
C ILE A 184 -12.23 -3.45 10.87
N PHE A 185 -11.55 -2.48 10.29
CA PHE A 185 -10.25 -2.01 10.72
C PHE A 185 -10.38 -0.88 11.75
N ASN A 186 -9.56 -0.93 12.80
CA ASN A 186 -9.58 0.04 13.92
C ASN A 186 -10.97 0.35 14.50
N SER A 187 -11.89 -0.62 14.44
CA SER A 187 -13.28 -0.53 14.90
C SER A 187 -14.19 0.46 14.15
N THR A 188 -13.68 1.23 13.18
CA THR A 188 -14.46 2.23 12.45
C THR A 188 -14.48 2.03 10.94
N ASP A 189 -13.39 1.53 10.36
CA ASP A 189 -13.21 1.50 8.91
C ASP A 189 -13.66 0.14 8.36
N VAL A 190 -14.78 0.13 7.65
CA VAL A 190 -15.33 -1.12 7.07
C VAL A 190 -14.63 -1.39 5.75
N PHE A 191 -13.89 -2.50 5.67
CA PHE A 191 -13.21 -2.94 4.45
C PHE A 191 -14.09 -3.85 3.61
N GLU A 192 -14.80 -4.77 4.26
CA GLU A 192 -15.69 -5.71 3.58
C GLU A 192 -17.00 -5.83 4.36
N ASP A 193 -18.10 -5.94 3.62
CA ASP A 193 -19.44 -6.19 4.17
C ASP A 193 -20.13 -7.26 3.33
N VAL A 194 -20.25 -8.45 3.91
CA VAL A 194 -20.70 -9.65 3.22
C VAL A 194 -21.96 -10.17 3.88
N LYS A 195 -22.99 -10.38 3.07
CA LYS A 195 -24.17 -11.16 3.43
C LYS A 195 -24.05 -12.56 2.82
N LEU A 196 -24.25 -13.58 3.64
CA LEU A 196 -24.22 -14.97 3.21
C LEU A 196 -25.59 -15.36 2.64
N ASP A 197 -25.61 -15.83 1.40
CA ASP A 197 -26.84 -16.29 0.75
C ASP A 197 -27.30 -17.66 1.27
N SER A 198 -26.35 -18.51 1.67
CA SER A 198 -26.60 -19.83 2.24
C SER A 198 -25.45 -20.30 3.13
N ILE A 199 -25.77 -21.20 4.06
CA ILE A 199 -24.83 -21.87 4.94
C ILE A 199 -25.24 -23.34 5.02
N SER A 200 -24.29 -24.25 4.82
CA SER A 200 -24.46 -25.70 4.96
C SER A 200 -23.51 -26.22 6.02
N ILE A 201 -23.95 -27.22 6.78
CA ILE A 201 -23.13 -27.90 7.79
C ILE A 201 -23.04 -29.37 7.42
N ASN A 202 -21.81 -29.89 7.33
CA ASN A 202 -21.50 -31.24 6.85
C ASN A 202 -22.09 -31.61 5.48
N PRO A 203 -22.03 -30.72 4.46
CA PRO A 203 -22.41 -31.12 3.11
C PRO A 203 -21.44 -32.20 2.58
N PRO A 204 -21.88 -33.08 1.66
CA PRO A 204 -21.00 -34.08 1.07
C PRO A 204 -19.97 -33.44 0.13
N PHE A 205 -18.69 -33.76 0.32
CA PHE A 205 -17.60 -33.38 -0.58
C PHE A 205 -17.00 -34.60 -1.29
N LYS A 206 -16.50 -34.40 -2.51
CA LYS A 206 -15.73 -35.42 -3.23
C LYS A 206 -14.35 -35.60 -2.60
N THR A 207 -13.79 -36.80 -2.69
CA THR A 207 -12.39 -37.05 -2.32
C THR A 207 -11.47 -36.08 -3.05
N GLY A 208 -10.54 -35.47 -2.31
CA GLY A 208 -9.59 -34.49 -2.82
C GLY A 208 -10.14 -33.09 -3.07
N PHE A 209 -11.36 -32.77 -2.63
CA PHE A 209 -11.95 -31.44 -2.81
C PHE A 209 -11.12 -30.29 -2.21
N PHE A 210 -10.40 -30.57 -1.11
CA PHE A 210 -9.51 -29.64 -0.41
C PHE A 210 -8.03 -29.84 -0.76
N ASP A 211 -7.69 -30.79 -1.65
CA ASP A 211 -6.30 -31.10 -2.00
C ASP A 211 -5.80 -30.14 -3.09
N PRO A 212 -4.51 -29.78 -3.10
CA PRO A 212 -3.93 -28.97 -4.16
C PRO A 212 -3.91 -29.75 -5.48
N VAL A 213 -4.34 -29.09 -6.55
CA VAL A 213 -4.28 -29.60 -7.93
C VAL A 213 -3.44 -28.62 -8.73
N LEU A 214 -2.25 -29.05 -9.13
CA LEU A 214 -1.32 -28.24 -9.93
C LEU A 214 -1.33 -28.67 -11.40
N PRO A 215 -1.15 -27.73 -12.36
CA PRO A 215 -0.92 -28.07 -13.76
C PRO A 215 0.29 -29.01 -13.94
N ALA A 216 0.23 -29.87 -14.96
CA ALA A 216 1.33 -30.78 -15.29
C ALA A 216 2.62 -30.00 -15.58
N GLY A 217 3.73 -30.37 -14.95
CA GLY A 217 5.03 -29.69 -15.07
C GLY A 217 5.31 -28.62 -14.02
N ASN A 218 4.32 -28.25 -13.19
CA ASN A 218 4.54 -27.38 -12.05
C ASN A 218 5.18 -28.17 -10.89
N THR A 219 6.44 -27.86 -10.57
CA THR A 219 7.23 -28.44 -9.49
C THR A 219 7.38 -27.62 -8.20
N PRO A 220 6.72 -26.44 -7.98
CA PRO A 220 6.88 -25.73 -6.72
C PRO A 220 6.46 -26.59 -5.53
N SER A 221 7.30 -26.60 -4.51
CA SER A 221 7.00 -27.20 -3.21
C SER A 221 6.22 -26.23 -2.33
N PRO A 222 5.36 -26.73 -1.43
CA PRO A 222 4.70 -25.89 -0.44
C PRO A 222 5.73 -25.13 0.40
N GLN A 223 5.42 -23.88 0.73
CA GLN A 223 6.18 -23.08 1.67
C GLN A 223 5.39 -22.96 2.98
N ALA A 224 6.03 -23.35 4.09
CA ALA A 224 5.42 -23.25 5.40
C ALA A 224 5.13 -21.77 5.75
N PRO A 225 3.98 -21.45 6.36
CA PRO A 225 3.61 -20.09 6.74
C PRO A 225 4.67 -19.44 7.63
N LYS A 226 4.99 -18.17 7.35
CA LYS A 226 5.97 -17.40 8.11
C LYS A 226 5.47 -16.00 8.38
N GLN A 227 5.75 -15.50 9.59
CA GLN A 227 5.54 -14.10 9.95
C GLN A 227 6.83 -13.29 9.79
N SER A 228 6.68 -12.01 9.47
CA SER A 228 7.79 -11.05 9.44
C SER A 228 7.30 -9.69 9.91
N SER A 229 8.16 -8.94 10.61
CA SER A 229 7.92 -7.53 10.88
C SER A 229 8.10 -6.65 9.64
N LEU A 230 8.83 -7.13 8.63
CA LEU A 230 8.97 -6.45 7.33
C LEU A 230 7.75 -6.67 6.45
N TYR A 231 7.12 -7.86 6.53
CA TYR A 231 5.91 -8.20 5.78
C TYR A 231 4.79 -8.57 6.78
N PRO A 232 4.29 -7.59 7.57
CA PRO A 232 3.21 -7.86 8.51
C PRO A 232 1.93 -8.22 7.74
N ARG A 233 1.03 -8.96 8.39
CA ARG A 233 -0.24 -9.39 7.78
C ARG A 233 -1.07 -8.22 7.22
N SER A 234 -1.03 -7.05 7.86
CA SER A 234 -1.72 -5.84 7.42
C SER A 234 -1.29 -5.41 6.01
N GLU A 235 0.01 -5.52 5.72
CA GLU A 235 0.56 -5.19 4.42
C GLU A 235 0.29 -6.28 3.39
N VAL A 236 0.55 -7.54 3.74
CA VAL A 236 0.27 -8.68 2.86
C VAL A 236 -1.20 -8.69 2.44
N HIS A 237 -2.10 -8.38 3.39
CA HIS A 237 -3.52 -8.19 3.16
C HIS A 237 -3.80 -7.11 2.11
N GLU A 238 -3.31 -5.89 2.33
CA GLU A 238 -3.54 -4.73 1.46
C GLU A 238 -3.11 -5.04 0.02
N PHE A 239 -1.86 -5.49 -0.16
CA PHE A 239 -1.33 -5.82 -1.48
C PHE A 239 -2.03 -7.02 -2.11
N PHE A 240 -2.39 -8.05 -1.33
CA PHE A 240 -3.10 -9.20 -1.86
C PHE A 240 -4.50 -8.86 -2.36
N GLU A 241 -5.30 -8.16 -1.56
CA GLU A 241 -6.67 -7.79 -1.94
C GLU A 241 -6.69 -6.79 -3.10
N ALA A 242 -5.67 -5.95 -3.22
CA ALA A 242 -5.47 -5.06 -4.37
C ALA A 242 -4.88 -5.78 -5.62
N GLY A 243 -4.52 -7.06 -5.53
CA GLY A 243 -3.87 -7.79 -6.64
C GLY A 243 -2.41 -7.39 -6.93
N LEU A 244 -1.81 -6.62 -6.03
CA LEU A 244 -0.46 -6.07 -6.11
C LEU A 244 0.55 -6.85 -5.26
N TRP A 245 0.19 -8.03 -4.74
CA TRP A 245 1.15 -8.90 -4.08
C TRP A 245 1.95 -9.70 -5.11
N GLY A 246 3.20 -9.29 -5.32
CA GLY A 246 4.19 -9.99 -6.16
C GLY A 246 5.15 -10.89 -5.39
N GLY A 247 4.96 -11.01 -4.07
CA GLY A 247 5.91 -11.64 -3.15
C GLY A 247 6.86 -10.64 -2.48
N PRO A 248 7.76 -11.12 -1.60
CA PRO A 248 8.66 -10.27 -0.81
C PRO A 248 9.68 -9.54 -1.70
N PHE A 249 9.59 -8.21 -1.75
CA PHE A 249 10.38 -7.33 -2.63
C PHE A 249 11.90 -7.57 -2.53
N GLU A 250 12.42 -7.74 -1.31
CA GLU A 250 13.85 -7.97 -1.04
C GLU A 250 14.38 -9.31 -1.58
N SER A 251 13.50 -10.22 -2.00
CA SER A 251 13.91 -11.46 -2.68
C SER A 251 14.27 -11.23 -4.14
N PHE A 252 13.85 -10.10 -4.71
CA PHE A 252 14.08 -9.75 -6.12
C PHE A 252 15.10 -8.63 -6.26
N PHE A 253 15.14 -7.68 -5.32
CA PHE A 253 15.96 -6.48 -5.44
C PHE A 253 16.78 -6.18 -4.19
N ASN A 254 17.96 -5.61 -4.41
CA ASN A 254 18.86 -5.11 -3.37
C ASN A 254 19.60 -3.87 -3.89
N THR A 255 20.64 -3.40 -3.19
CA THR A 255 21.37 -2.18 -3.56
C THR A 255 22.04 -2.21 -4.95
N SER A 256 22.30 -3.40 -5.51
CA SER A 256 22.82 -3.53 -6.88
C SER A 256 21.78 -3.24 -7.96
N ALA A 257 20.49 -3.31 -7.61
CA ALA A 257 19.37 -3.00 -8.50
C ALA A 257 18.99 -1.51 -8.49
N VAL A 258 19.71 -0.67 -7.73
CA VAL A 258 19.47 0.77 -7.71
C VAL A 258 20.02 1.39 -8.99
N VAL A 259 19.14 2.06 -9.73
CA VAL A 259 19.51 2.84 -10.91
C VAL A 259 19.44 4.32 -10.55
N VAL A 260 20.48 5.06 -10.93
CA VAL A 260 20.60 6.50 -10.70
C VAL A 260 20.74 7.20 -12.05
N THR A 261 19.93 8.24 -12.26
CA THR A 261 20.02 9.13 -13.42
C THR A 261 20.10 10.58 -12.96
N HIS A 262 20.63 11.43 -13.83
CA HIS A 262 20.83 12.86 -13.56
C HIS A 262 19.94 13.67 -14.50
N PRO A 263 18.75 14.13 -14.05
CA PRO A 263 17.79 14.84 -14.91
C PRO A 263 18.38 16.13 -15.49
N ILE A 264 19.30 16.77 -14.76
CA ILE A 264 20.12 17.89 -15.23
C ILE A 264 21.59 17.53 -15.02
N PRO A 265 22.35 17.22 -16.09
CA PRO A 265 23.74 16.78 -15.97
C PRO A 265 24.66 17.77 -15.24
N ASP A 266 24.40 19.07 -15.37
CA ASP A 266 25.21 20.13 -14.77
C ASP A 266 24.96 20.32 -13.25
N ILE A 267 23.91 19.68 -12.70
CA ILE A 267 23.57 19.72 -11.27
C ILE A 267 23.56 18.28 -10.71
N PRO A 268 24.72 17.60 -10.62
CA PRO A 268 24.81 16.18 -10.29
C PRO A 268 24.31 15.84 -8.87
N GLN A 269 24.15 16.84 -8.00
CA GLN A 269 23.59 16.68 -6.65
C GLN A 269 22.10 16.34 -6.67
N ILE A 270 21.38 16.64 -7.76
CA ILE A 270 19.98 16.27 -7.94
C ILE A 270 19.94 15.00 -8.79
N MET A 271 19.44 13.93 -8.22
CA MET A 271 19.38 12.61 -8.84
C MET A 271 17.94 12.11 -8.88
N THR A 272 17.63 11.35 -9.92
CA THR A 272 16.45 10.49 -9.98
C THR A 272 16.87 9.06 -9.74
N VAL A 273 16.12 8.34 -8.91
CA VAL A 273 16.48 6.99 -8.47
C VAL A 273 15.27 6.08 -8.51
N TYR A 274 15.47 4.84 -8.97
CA TYR A 274 14.52 3.74 -8.80
C TYR A 274 15.24 2.44 -8.45
N VAL A 275 14.48 1.45 -8.00
CA VAL A 275 14.99 0.12 -7.64
C VAL A 275 14.34 -0.92 -8.54
N GLY A 276 15.16 -1.62 -9.33
CA GLY A 276 14.68 -2.61 -10.29
C GLY A 276 14.25 -1.97 -11.61
N TYR A 277 12.98 -1.60 -11.71
CA TYR A 277 12.34 -1.05 -12.91
C TYR A 277 11.82 0.37 -12.66
N ALA A 278 11.65 1.16 -13.72
CA ALA A 278 11.31 2.59 -13.63
C ALA A 278 9.80 2.85 -13.44
N ASP A 279 9.09 1.94 -12.76
CA ASP A 279 7.67 2.11 -12.41
C ASP A 279 7.46 3.11 -11.26
N TYR A 280 8.51 3.29 -10.46
CA TYR A 280 8.50 4.12 -9.27
C TYR A 280 9.84 4.86 -9.11
N VAL A 281 9.82 6.17 -9.28
CA VAL A 281 11.01 7.03 -9.28
C VAL A 281 10.92 8.06 -8.15
N GLN A 282 12.05 8.32 -7.52
CA GLN A 282 12.21 9.26 -6.42
C GLN A 282 13.29 10.29 -6.76
N LEU A 283 13.15 11.52 -6.27
CA LEU A 283 14.28 12.44 -6.23
C LEU A 283 15.16 12.15 -5.01
N VAL A 284 16.47 12.17 -5.23
CA VAL A 284 17.49 12.13 -4.19
C VAL A 284 18.36 13.37 -4.34
N LEU A 285 18.33 14.24 -3.33
CA LEU A 285 19.09 15.48 -3.30
C LEU A 285 20.23 15.39 -2.29
N ASN A 286 21.45 15.52 -2.80
CA ASN A 286 22.69 15.37 -2.03
C ASN A 286 23.20 16.73 -1.53
N PHE A 287 22.61 17.23 -0.45
CA PHE A 287 23.06 18.45 0.24
C PHE A 287 24.39 18.22 0.99
N THR A 288 25.13 19.28 1.32
CA THR A 288 26.41 19.23 2.05
C THR A 288 26.30 18.41 3.34
N ASP A 289 25.28 18.68 4.16
CA ASP A 289 25.12 18.06 5.50
C ASP A 289 24.30 16.75 5.51
N GLY A 290 23.74 16.33 4.37
CA GLY A 290 22.94 15.10 4.31
C GLY A 290 22.10 14.97 3.05
N VAL A 291 21.21 13.99 3.03
CA VAL A 291 20.40 13.67 1.85
C VAL A 291 18.91 13.92 2.13
N LEU A 292 18.23 14.55 1.19
CA LEU A 292 16.77 14.61 1.13
C LEU A 292 16.27 13.62 0.08
N ILE A 293 15.22 12.88 0.39
CA ILE A 293 14.55 11.99 -0.56
C ILE A 293 13.08 12.44 -0.70
N THR A 294 12.56 12.45 -1.93
CA THR A 294 11.11 12.56 -2.16
C THR A 294 10.50 11.18 -2.22
N ASP A 295 9.30 11.06 -1.66
CA ASP A 295 8.52 9.84 -1.60
C ASP A 295 9.23 8.64 -0.93
N ALA A 296 8.46 7.64 -0.55
CA ALA A 296 8.96 6.43 0.11
C ALA A 296 8.05 5.23 -0.17
N ALA A 297 8.31 4.54 -1.27
CA ALA A 297 7.68 3.24 -1.52
C ALA A 297 8.14 2.20 -0.47
N PRO A 298 7.24 1.30 -0.04
CA PRO A 298 7.58 0.23 0.89
C PRO A 298 8.70 -0.64 0.31
N HIS A 299 9.58 -1.12 1.19
CA HIS A 299 10.78 -1.95 0.89
C HIS A 299 11.90 -1.26 0.09
N ARG A 300 11.56 -0.36 -0.84
CA ARG A 300 12.55 0.46 -1.56
C ARG A 300 13.27 1.42 -0.60
N SER A 301 12.58 1.90 0.42
CA SER A 301 13.11 2.74 1.51
C SER A 301 14.40 2.20 2.14
N LEU A 302 14.40 0.94 2.59
CA LEU A 302 15.55 0.31 3.25
C LEU A 302 16.76 0.18 2.30
N ILE A 303 16.50 -0.20 1.05
CA ILE A 303 17.52 -0.30 -0.01
C ILE A 303 18.15 1.07 -0.26
N LEU A 304 17.35 2.13 -0.36
CA LEU A 304 17.85 3.49 -0.60
C LEU A 304 18.61 4.05 0.60
N ILE A 305 18.16 3.82 1.83
CA ILE A 305 18.91 4.20 3.05
C ILE A 305 20.30 3.55 3.03
N GLN A 306 20.36 2.25 2.72
CA GLN A 306 21.63 1.53 2.62
C GLN A 306 22.49 2.09 1.49
N ARG A 307 21.92 2.29 0.30
CA ARG A 307 22.63 2.81 -0.87
C ARG A 307 23.25 4.18 -0.59
N VAL A 308 22.50 5.11 -0.01
CA VAL A 308 22.99 6.46 0.35
C VAL A 308 24.20 6.38 1.28
N LYS A 309 24.15 5.49 2.28
CA LYS A 309 25.27 5.28 3.19
C LYS A 309 26.50 4.72 2.47
N GLU A 310 26.31 3.77 1.57
CA GLU A 310 27.39 3.11 0.82
C GLU A 310 28.06 4.02 -0.21
N THR A 311 27.29 4.85 -0.92
CA THR A 311 27.81 5.64 -2.06
C THR A 311 28.11 7.08 -1.75
N LEU A 312 27.30 7.72 -0.90
CA LEU A 312 27.46 9.14 -0.56
C LEU A 312 28.16 9.34 0.78
N ASN A 313 28.32 8.27 1.58
CA ASN A 313 28.83 8.32 2.95
C ASN A 313 28.09 9.38 3.81
N LYS A 314 26.78 9.48 3.60
CA LYS A 314 25.88 10.43 4.27
C LYS A 314 24.67 9.70 4.86
N THR A 315 23.90 10.42 5.66
CA THR A 315 22.60 9.96 6.16
C THR A 315 21.47 10.67 5.43
N VAL A 316 20.31 10.01 5.38
CA VAL A 316 19.07 10.66 4.93
C VAL A 316 18.56 11.52 6.09
N THR A 317 18.57 12.84 5.91
CA THR A 317 18.19 13.81 6.94
C THR A 317 16.75 14.26 6.81
N HIS A 318 16.17 14.15 5.61
CA HIS A 318 14.80 14.57 5.32
C HIS A 318 14.12 13.57 4.38
N ILE A 319 12.85 13.29 4.64
CA ILE A 319 11.96 12.53 3.76
C ILE A 319 10.71 13.38 3.49
N VAL A 320 10.37 13.53 2.22
CA VAL A 320 9.27 14.38 1.74
C VAL A 320 8.31 13.53 0.91
N PRO A 321 7.33 12.84 1.53
CA PRO A 321 6.28 12.19 0.76
C PRO A 321 5.41 13.24 0.08
N SER A 322 5.04 12.99 -1.17
CA SER A 322 4.12 13.81 -1.95
C SER A 322 2.73 13.79 -1.34
N HIS A 323 2.26 12.62 -0.86
CA HIS A 323 0.97 12.43 -0.19
C HIS A 323 0.89 11.09 0.57
N HIS A 324 -0.26 10.83 1.21
CA HIS A 324 -0.48 9.69 2.11
C HIS A 324 -0.68 8.30 1.48
N HIS A 325 -0.79 8.17 0.16
CA HIS A 325 -0.98 6.85 -0.45
C HIS A 325 0.21 5.91 -0.20
N ARG A 326 -0.05 4.60 -0.21
CA ARG A 326 0.88 3.58 0.29
C ARG A 326 2.17 3.49 -0.50
N ASP A 327 2.10 3.65 -1.81
CA ASP A 327 3.24 3.70 -2.72
C ASP A 327 4.13 4.93 -2.50
N HIS A 328 3.59 6.05 -1.99
CA HIS A 328 4.37 7.26 -1.68
C HIS A 328 4.80 7.38 -0.22
N ALA A 329 4.06 6.76 0.70
CA ALA A 329 4.24 6.94 2.14
C ALA A 329 4.61 5.65 2.89
N GLY A 330 4.46 4.47 2.28
CA GLY A 330 4.57 3.18 2.96
C GLY A 330 5.94 2.91 3.58
N GLY A 331 7.00 3.47 3.00
CA GLY A 331 8.38 3.38 3.50
C GLY A 331 8.83 4.54 4.40
N VAL A 332 7.97 5.54 4.66
CA VAL A 332 8.30 6.66 5.57
C VAL A 332 8.76 6.19 6.96
N PRO A 333 8.16 5.15 7.59
CA PRO A 333 8.58 4.67 8.90
C PRO A 333 10.06 4.28 8.97
N ASP A 334 10.63 3.76 7.88
CA ASP A 334 12.05 3.36 7.81
C ASP A 334 12.97 4.57 7.85
N TYR A 335 12.66 5.62 7.08
CA TYR A 335 13.43 6.87 7.09
C TYR A 335 13.35 7.57 8.44
N VAL A 336 12.15 7.63 9.04
CA VAL A 336 11.96 8.20 10.39
C VAL A 336 12.77 7.41 11.42
N LYS A 337 12.75 6.07 11.36
CA LYS A 337 13.54 5.21 12.24
C LYS A 337 15.05 5.40 12.03
N ALA A 338 15.48 5.73 10.81
CA ALA A 338 16.87 6.10 10.50
C ALA A 338 17.26 7.53 10.93
N GLY A 339 16.32 8.31 11.50
CA GLY A 339 16.55 9.64 12.05
C GLY A 339 16.20 10.80 11.13
N ALA A 340 15.56 10.53 9.98
CA ALA A 340 15.12 11.58 9.06
C ALA A 340 13.99 12.43 9.67
N THR A 341 14.00 13.72 9.33
CA THR A 341 12.87 14.62 9.58
C THR A 341 11.81 14.40 8.53
N LEU A 342 10.57 14.10 8.94
CA LEU A 342 9.43 13.97 8.04
C LEU A 342 8.88 15.36 7.70
N VAL A 343 8.90 15.68 6.41
CA VAL A 343 8.43 16.96 5.87
C VAL A 343 7.06 16.76 5.23
N VAL A 344 6.02 17.38 5.78
CA VAL A 344 4.63 17.21 5.30
C VAL A 344 3.83 18.50 5.46
N PRO A 345 2.78 18.73 4.66
CA PRO A 345 1.83 19.81 4.90
C PRO A 345 1.21 19.72 6.31
N ASP A 346 0.82 20.87 6.87
CA ASP A 346 0.15 20.94 8.18
C ASP A 346 -1.08 20.03 8.26
N VAL A 347 -1.81 19.89 7.15
CA VAL A 347 -3.00 19.02 7.04
C VAL A 347 -2.69 17.52 7.17
N ALA A 348 -1.48 17.09 6.81
CA ALA A 348 -1.05 15.69 6.83
C ALA A 348 -0.48 15.25 8.18
N LYS A 349 -0.04 16.19 9.03
CA LYS A 349 0.66 15.88 10.30
C LYS A 349 -0.05 14.83 11.15
N ARG A 350 -1.39 14.90 11.24
CA ARG A 350 -2.19 13.96 12.02
C ARG A 350 -2.07 12.52 11.50
N PHE A 351 -2.12 12.33 10.19
CA PHE A 351 -2.03 11.02 9.55
C PHE A 351 -0.73 10.30 9.93
N TYR A 352 0.39 11.02 9.88
CA TYR A 352 1.71 10.46 10.18
C TYR A 352 2.06 10.40 11.69
N SER A 353 1.21 10.90 12.57
CA SER A 353 1.55 11.11 13.99
C SER A 353 1.73 9.82 14.80
N SER A 354 1.25 8.69 14.30
CA SER A 354 1.35 7.37 14.96
C SER A 354 2.59 6.59 14.56
N ILE A 355 3.30 7.01 13.50
CA ILE A 355 4.49 6.31 13.00
C ILE A 355 5.50 6.11 14.12
N ASN A 356 6.06 4.89 14.20
CA ASN A 356 7.05 4.53 15.19
C ASN A 356 6.61 4.87 16.63
N ASN A 357 5.35 4.61 16.98
CA ASN A 357 4.74 4.93 18.28
C ASN A 357 4.78 6.42 18.63
N GLY A 358 4.66 7.28 17.61
CA GLY A 358 4.71 8.73 17.76
C GLY A 358 6.11 9.32 17.87
N HIS A 359 7.16 8.52 17.65
CA HIS A 359 8.53 9.01 17.57
C HIS A 359 8.83 9.56 16.17
N VAL A 360 8.24 10.73 15.86
CA VAL A 360 8.39 11.40 14.57
C VAL A 360 8.86 12.84 14.77
N LYS A 361 9.95 13.22 14.09
CA LYS A 361 10.39 14.61 13.99
C LYS A 361 9.76 15.23 12.74
N PHE A 362 8.91 16.22 12.93
CA PHE A 362 8.23 16.89 11.82
C PHE A 362 8.87 18.23 11.45
N ALA A 363 8.89 18.53 10.16
CA ALA A 363 8.92 19.89 9.63
C ALA A 363 7.64 20.10 8.82
N THR A 364 6.70 20.86 9.37
CA THR A 364 5.42 21.12 8.68
C THR A 364 5.39 22.47 8.01
N TYR A 365 4.58 22.57 6.97
CA TYR A 365 4.48 23.75 6.11
C TYR A 365 3.05 23.91 5.58
N ASN A 366 2.77 25.05 4.97
CA ASN A 366 1.48 25.35 4.34
C ASN A 366 1.68 26.23 3.11
N GLU A 367 0.59 26.59 2.46
CA GLU A 367 0.61 27.34 1.19
C GLU A 367 1.35 28.68 1.29
N SER A 368 1.19 29.42 2.40
CA SER A 368 1.85 30.71 2.59
C SER A 368 3.30 30.62 3.05
N ASN A 369 3.70 29.46 3.60
CA ASN A 369 5.05 29.23 4.10
C ASN A 369 5.51 27.83 3.68
N PRO A 370 5.94 27.66 2.42
CA PRO A 370 6.38 26.37 1.90
C PRO A 370 7.64 25.87 2.60
N PHE A 371 7.86 24.56 2.60
CA PHE A 371 9.12 24.01 3.10
C PHE A 371 10.25 24.37 2.14
N VAL A 372 11.41 24.77 2.70
CA VAL A 372 12.61 25.12 1.94
C VAL A 372 13.84 24.54 2.64
N LEU A 373 14.65 23.79 1.90
CA LEU A 373 15.98 23.34 2.31
C LEU A 373 17.01 23.81 1.27
N LYS A 374 18.13 24.38 1.71
CA LYS A 374 19.18 24.87 0.81
C LYS A 374 20.57 24.75 1.41
N ASP A 375 21.56 24.62 0.55
CA ASP A 375 22.97 24.81 0.86
C ASP A 375 23.64 25.71 -0.19
N GLU A 376 24.96 25.63 -0.30
CA GLU A 376 25.76 26.40 -1.27
C GLU A 376 25.65 25.89 -2.72
N ASN A 377 25.15 24.67 -2.93
CA ASN A 377 25.10 23.99 -4.23
C ASN A 377 23.68 23.92 -4.80
N ILE A 378 22.70 23.53 -3.98
CA ILE A 378 21.33 23.24 -4.40
C ILE A 378 20.29 23.77 -3.41
N GLN A 379 19.03 23.82 -3.85
CA GLN A 379 17.87 24.05 -3.01
C GLN A 379 16.70 23.15 -3.40
N PHE A 380 15.88 22.81 -2.41
CA PHE A 380 14.63 22.06 -2.56
C PHE A 380 13.48 22.79 -1.88
N ARG A 381 12.29 22.67 -2.47
CA ARG A 381 11.04 23.20 -1.94
C ARG A 381 9.94 22.19 -2.08
N SER A 382 9.05 22.15 -1.09
CA SER A 382 7.80 21.39 -1.16
C SER A 382 6.64 22.36 -1.07
N LEU A 383 5.76 22.31 -2.08
CA LEU A 383 4.63 23.22 -2.26
C LEU A 383 3.32 22.46 -2.08
N TRP A 384 2.40 23.06 -1.35
CA TRP A 384 1.08 22.51 -1.04
C TRP A 384 0.03 23.63 -1.11
N ARG A 385 -1.17 23.31 -1.59
CA ARG A 385 -2.33 24.22 -1.68
C ARG A 385 -3.55 23.56 -1.07
N ASP A 386 -4.59 24.31 -0.72
CA ASP A 386 -5.82 23.67 -0.22
C ASP A 386 -6.60 22.97 -1.34
N GLU A 387 -6.59 23.56 -2.54
CA GLU A 387 -7.10 22.95 -3.77
C GLU A 387 -6.01 22.06 -4.38
N ASN A 388 -6.11 20.75 -4.14
CA ASN A 388 -5.17 19.76 -4.67
C ASN A 388 -5.86 18.78 -5.63
N PRO A 389 -5.17 18.37 -6.71
CA PRO A 389 -5.75 17.55 -7.77
C PRO A 389 -6.01 16.09 -7.39
N HIS A 390 -5.23 15.52 -6.45
CA HIS A 390 -5.21 14.07 -6.23
C HIS A 390 -5.59 13.64 -4.81
N ALA A 391 -4.90 14.20 -3.82
CA ALA A 391 -5.14 13.94 -2.41
C ALA A 391 -5.12 15.25 -1.63
N ARG A 392 -5.81 15.29 -0.49
CA ARG A 392 -5.91 16.52 0.34
C ARG A 392 -4.55 17.05 0.79
N ASP A 393 -3.61 16.15 1.06
CA ASP A 393 -2.24 16.46 1.47
C ASP A 393 -1.24 16.41 0.31
N TRP A 394 -1.72 16.32 -0.94
CA TRP A 394 -0.85 16.26 -2.10
C TRP A 394 0.00 17.50 -2.24
N SER A 395 1.29 17.27 -2.46
CA SER A 395 2.31 18.29 -2.61
C SER A 395 3.28 17.88 -3.72
N TYR A 396 3.95 18.86 -4.30
CA TYR A 396 4.97 18.62 -5.30
C TYR A 396 6.28 19.32 -4.93
N GLY A 397 7.39 18.72 -5.39
CA GLY A 397 8.74 19.18 -5.10
C GLY A 397 9.28 20.07 -6.21
N ILE A 398 10.09 21.06 -5.87
CA ILE A 398 10.91 21.80 -6.83
C ILE A 398 12.36 21.78 -6.37
N ALA A 399 13.27 21.47 -7.29
CA ALA A 399 14.70 21.44 -7.03
C ALA A 399 15.48 22.24 -8.08
N THR A 400 16.48 22.99 -7.63
CA THR A 400 17.37 23.79 -8.48
C THR A 400 18.78 23.84 -7.89
N SER A 401 19.72 24.43 -8.62
CA SER A 401 20.95 24.93 -7.99
C SER A 401 20.63 26.01 -6.94
N ALA A 402 21.59 26.32 -6.07
CA ALA A 402 21.41 27.30 -5.01
C ALA A 402 21.07 28.71 -5.54
N CYS A 403 21.57 29.06 -6.73
CA CYS A 403 21.38 30.36 -7.38
C CYS A 403 21.17 30.15 -8.90
N PRO A 404 19.97 29.73 -9.36
CA PRO A 404 19.77 29.38 -10.76
C PRO A 404 19.91 30.59 -11.69
N THR A 405 20.58 30.41 -12.83
CA THR A 405 20.62 31.43 -13.90
C THR A 405 19.36 31.38 -14.77
N GLU A 406 19.15 32.39 -15.65
CA GLU A 406 17.97 32.40 -16.54
C GLU A 406 17.87 31.16 -17.43
N ASP A 407 19.01 30.60 -17.84
CA ASP A 407 19.09 29.45 -18.74
C ASP A 407 19.27 28.10 -18.01
N GLU A 408 19.38 28.11 -16.68
CA GLU A 408 19.60 26.89 -15.90
C GLU A 408 18.29 26.12 -15.69
N GLY A 409 18.37 24.80 -15.77
CA GLY A 409 17.20 23.94 -15.64
C GLY A 409 16.62 23.94 -14.22
N VAL A 410 15.29 23.97 -14.15
CA VAL A 410 14.51 23.75 -12.94
C VAL A 410 13.94 22.33 -12.99
N ILE A 411 13.91 21.64 -11.85
CA ILE A 411 13.27 20.32 -11.72
C ILE A 411 12.00 20.45 -10.90
N ALA A 412 10.90 19.88 -11.40
CA ALA A 412 9.70 19.63 -10.62
C ALA A 412 9.50 18.12 -10.43
N PHE A 413 9.20 17.68 -9.21
CA PHE A 413 8.80 16.31 -8.90
C PHE A 413 7.33 16.26 -8.59
N VAL A 414 6.59 15.45 -9.34
CA VAL A 414 5.14 15.29 -9.22
C VAL A 414 4.77 13.82 -9.06
N ALA A 415 3.73 13.54 -8.27
CA ALA A 415 3.16 12.21 -8.11
C ALA A 415 1.70 12.23 -8.56
N ASP A 416 1.24 11.18 -9.26
CA ASP A 416 -0.15 10.87 -9.59
C ASP A 416 -1.00 11.92 -10.35
N VAL A 417 -0.44 13.09 -10.65
CA VAL A 417 -1.10 14.13 -11.45
C VAL A 417 -0.63 14.11 -12.90
N TRP A 418 0.58 13.60 -13.13
CA TRP A 418 1.15 13.36 -14.44
C TRP A 418 2.23 12.27 -14.33
N SER A 419 2.18 11.31 -15.25
CA SER A 419 3.16 10.24 -15.38
C SER A 419 3.85 10.36 -16.75
N PRO A 420 4.98 11.09 -16.85
CA PRO A 420 5.64 11.31 -18.12
C PRO A 420 6.13 10.00 -18.75
N ASP A 421 5.88 9.80 -20.04
CA ASP A 421 6.38 8.65 -20.82
C ASP A 421 6.51 9.03 -22.31
N PRO A 422 7.43 9.93 -22.70
CA PRO A 422 7.59 10.38 -24.09
C PRO A 422 7.91 9.27 -25.11
N ASP A 423 8.28 8.08 -24.64
CA ASP A 423 8.64 6.90 -25.45
C ASP A 423 7.58 5.77 -25.34
N ASP A 424 6.32 6.10 -25.06
CA ASP A 424 5.23 5.12 -24.82
C ASP A 424 4.85 4.24 -26.03
N GLY A 425 5.56 4.36 -27.15
CA GLY A 425 5.33 3.59 -28.36
C GLY A 425 4.06 3.96 -29.12
N GLY A 426 3.49 5.15 -28.87
CA GLY A 426 2.27 5.63 -29.50
C GLY A 426 0.98 5.13 -28.85
N MET A 427 1.05 4.71 -27.57
CA MET A 427 -0.14 4.42 -26.76
C MET A 427 -0.95 5.69 -26.47
N GLY A 428 -0.31 6.86 -26.54
CA GLY A 428 -0.92 8.17 -26.53
C GLY A 428 -0.91 8.80 -25.13
N ASP A 429 -0.77 10.12 -25.12
CA ASP A 429 -0.63 11.00 -23.96
C ASP A 429 -1.76 10.93 -22.90
N ALA A 430 -2.80 10.13 -23.12
CA ALA A 430 -4.01 10.05 -22.30
C ALA A 430 -4.19 8.71 -21.56
N VAL A 431 -3.29 7.74 -21.71
CA VAL A 431 -3.53 6.36 -21.20
C VAL A 431 -3.11 6.18 -19.74
N ARG A 432 -2.26 7.05 -19.17
CA ARG A 432 -1.61 6.80 -17.87
C ARG A 432 -1.88 7.83 -16.77
N PHE A 433 -2.60 8.92 -17.06
CA PHE A 433 -2.92 9.94 -16.07
C PHE A 433 -4.22 10.67 -16.41
N ASP A 434 -4.82 11.31 -15.40
CA ASP A 434 -6.03 12.12 -15.58
C ASP A 434 -5.66 13.54 -16.07
N ILE A 435 -6.11 13.90 -17.28
CA ILE A 435 -5.84 15.24 -17.86
C ILE A 435 -6.42 16.37 -16.98
N GLY A 436 -7.53 16.14 -16.28
CA GLY A 436 -8.11 17.10 -15.35
C GLY A 436 -7.19 17.36 -14.15
N TYR A 437 -6.56 16.31 -13.61
CA TYR A 437 -5.58 16.44 -12.53
C TYR A 437 -4.31 17.15 -13.01
N ALA A 438 -3.83 16.79 -14.20
CA ALA A 438 -2.67 17.44 -14.80
C ALA A 438 -2.91 18.94 -15.06
N ARG A 439 -4.11 19.32 -15.54
CA ARG A 439 -4.48 20.73 -15.76
C ARG A 439 -4.58 21.52 -14.46
N GLN A 440 -5.11 20.93 -13.39
CA GLN A 440 -5.11 21.57 -12.07
C GLN A 440 -3.68 21.79 -11.54
N TRP A 441 -2.77 20.85 -11.80
CA TRP A 441 -1.35 21.10 -11.49
C TRP A 441 -0.75 22.22 -12.36
N LEU A 442 -1.12 22.34 -13.64
CA LEU A 442 -0.67 23.47 -14.47
C LEU A 442 -1.12 24.83 -13.92
N ASP A 443 -2.31 24.92 -13.31
CA ASP A 443 -2.75 26.13 -12.61
C ASP A 443 -1.79 26.47 -11.46
N ALA A 444 -1.44 25.49 -10.61
CA ALA A 444 -0.46 25.68 -9.54
C ALA A 444 0.93 26.06 -10.08
N ALA A 445 1.41 25.37 -11.12
CA ALA A 445 2.68 25.65 -11.77
C ALA A 445 2.76 27.09 -12.31
N LEU A 446 1.67 27.56 -12.93
CA LEU A 446 1.52 28.93 -13.43
C LEU A 446 1.58 29.95 -12.28
N GLU A 447 0.83 29.69 -11.20
CA GLU A 447 0.82 30.57 -10.04
C GLU A 447 2.21 30.71 -9.40
N ASP A 448 2.91 29.58 -9.28
CA ASP A 448 4.29 29.51 -8.77
C ASP A 448 5.34 30.02 -9.75
N GLY A 449 4.95 30.29 -10.99
CA GLY A 449 5.79 30.88 -12.02
C GLY A 449 6.83 29.92 -12.61
N LEU A 450 6.50 28.62 -12.69
CA LEU A 450 7.42 27.60 -13.19
C LEU A 450 7.81 27.89 -14.65
N PRO A 451 9.11 27.82 -15.00
CA PRO A 451 9.55 27.99 -16.37
C PRO A 451 8.96 26.95 -17.32
N ARG A 452 8.65 27.33 -18.55
CA ARG A 452 8.17 26.38 -19.59
C ARG A 452 9.13 25.21 -19.81
N GLY A 453 10.44 25.49 -19.76
CA GLY A 453 11.49 24.50 -19.92
C GLY A 453 11.78 23.62 -18.70
N THR A 454 10.95 23.68 -17.65
CA THR A 454 11.12 22.87 -16.43
C THR A 454 11.18 21.38 -16.79
N VAL A 455 12.21 20.69 -16.28
CA VAL A 455 12.31 19.23 -16.32
C VAL A 455 11.38 18.68 -15.25
N VAL A 456 10.48 17.80 -15.64
CA VAL A 456 9.49 17.21 -14.75
C VAL A 456 9.81 15.74 -14.57
N VAL A 457 9.87 15.33 -13.31
CA VAL A 457 10.06 13.95 -12.88
C VAL A 457 8.74 13.48 -12.28
N GLY A 458 8.09 12.53 -12.93
CA GLY A 458 6.94 11.82 -12.37
C GLY A 458 7.41 10.73 -11.40
N ALA A 459 6.66 10.54 -10.31
CA ALA A 459 6.84 9.39 -9.42
C ALA A 459 6.55 8.06 -10.15
N HIS A 460 5.64 8.10 -11.12
CA HIS A 460 5.30 6.98 -12.01
C HIS A 460 5.53 7.34 -13.47
N GLY A 461 5.65 6.32 -14.32
CA GLY A 461 5.78 6.46 -15.77
C GLY A 461 5.79 5.11 -16.48
N GLY A 462 6.46 5.04 -17.62
CA GLY A 462 6.60 3.82 -18.41
C GLY A 462 8.04 3.45 -18.67
N ASN A 463 8.53 3.76 -19.87
CA ASN A 463 9.93 3.52 -20.23
C ASN A 463 10.86 4.55 -19.60
N THR A 464 10.33 5.75 -19.37
CA THR A 464 10.95 6.85 -18.64
C THR A 464 9.90 7.47 -17.70
N THR A 465 10.35 8.33 -16.79
CA THR A 465 9.50 9.15 -15.92
C THR A 465 9.85 10.63 -16.00
N ILE A 466 10.66 11.02 -16.99
CA ILE A 466 11.21 12.36 -17.13
C ILE A 466 10.80 12.94 -18.48
N ASP A 467 10.25 14.15 -18.45
CA ASP A 467 9.91 14.94 -19.64
C ASP A 467 9.97 16.44 -19.29
N LYS A 468 9.51 17.32 -20.19
CA LYS A 468 9.43 18.77 -19.98
C LYS A 468 7.99 19.21 -19.73
N LEU A 469 7.84 20.25 -18.90
CA LEU A 469 6.53 20.90 -18.68
C LEU A 469 5.89 21.34 -20.02
N GLU A 470 6.69 21.79 -20.98
CA GLU A 470 6.26 22.11 -22.34
C GLU A 470 5.50 20.97 -23.04
N SER A 471 5.93 19.71 -22.83
CA SER A 471 5.24 18.54 -23.37
C SER A 471 3.83 18.43 -22.79
N LEU A 472 3.69 18.55 -21.46
CA LEU A 472 2.36 18.52 -20.82
C LEU A 472 1.47 19.68 -21.27
N ILE A 473 2.04 20.88 -21.43
CA ILE A 473 1.33 22.05 -21.95
C ILE A 473 0.76 21.75 -23.34
N ALA A 474 1.56 21.16 -24.23
CA ALA A 474 1.14 20.78 -25.57
C ALA A 474 0.04 19.69 -25.55
N ILE A 475 0.22 18.65 -24.74
CA ILE A 475 -0.72 17.54 -24.56
C ILE A 475 -2.09 18.04 -24.10
N THR A 476 -2.09 18.92 -23.10
CA THR A 476 -3.33 19.41 -22.49
C THR A 476 -3.98 20.55 -23.27
N GLY A 477 -3.27 21.15 -24.24
CA GLY A 477 -3.70 22.37 -24.91
C GLY A 477 -3.89 23.53 -23.93
N TYR A 478 -3.12 23.56 -22.84
CA TYR A 478 -3.22 24.61 -21.83
C TYR A 478 -2.49 25.86 -22.30
N GLU A 479 -3.14 27.02 -22.24
CA GLU A 479 -2.52 28.30 -22.60
C GLU A 479 -1.57 28.78 -21.50
N TYR A 480 -0.33 28.29 -21.53
CA TYR A 480 0.69 28.61 -20.53
C TYR A 480 1.60 29.75 -21.04
N PRO A 481 1.79 30.85 -20.28
CA PRO A 481 2.62 31.98 -20.70
C PRO A 481 4.10 31.61 -20.83
N ASP A 482 4.87 32.45 -21.52
CA ASP A 482 6.32 32.24 -21.71
C ASP A 482 7.11 32.63 -20.46
N LEU A 483 7.07 31.75 -19.45
CA LEU A 483 7.77 31.94 -18.19
C LEU A 483 9.18 31.36 -18.29
N GLY A 484 10.18 32.19 -17.97
CA GLY A 484 11.54 31.77 -17.58
C GLY A 484 11.80 31.88 -16.07
N THR A 485 13.01 31.52 -15.64
CA THR A 485 13.44 31.44 -14.22
C THR A 485 13.21 32.73 -13.42
N LYS A 486 13.20 33.90 -14.07
CA LYS A 486 12.90 35.20 -13.44
C LYS A 486 11.47 35.37 -12.94
N HIS A 487 10.52 34.60 -13.46
CA HIS A 487 9.11 34.69 -13.07
C HIS A 487 8.76 33.74 -11.93
N TRP A 488 9.70 32.89 -11.54
CA TRP A 488 9.51 31.92 -10.47
C TRP A 488 9.28 32.64 -9.14
N LYS A 489 8.09 32.44 -8.56
CA LYS A 489 7.63 33.13 -7.34
C LYS A 489 7.85 32.30 -6.09
N ALA A 490 7.83 30.98 -6.23
CA ALA A 490 8.09 30.06 -5.12
C ALA A 490 9.59 29.93 -4.80
N GLY A 491 10.47 30.48 -5.64
CA GLY A 491 11.92 30.53 -5.45
C GLY A 491 12.34 31.64 -4.49
N GLY A 492 13.03 31.28 -3.42
CA GLY A 492 13.74 32.24 -2.56
C GLY A 492 14.70 33.04 -3.43
N ALA A 493 14.98 34.27 -3.01
CA ALA A 493 15.64 35.28 -3.83
C ALA A 493 16.67 34.67 -4.78
N LEU A 494 16.37 34.74 -6.10
CA LEU A 494 17.39 34.85 -7.13
C LEU A 494 18.50 35.70 -6.53
N CYS A 495 19.67 35.08 -6.33
CA CYS A 495 20.72 35.61 -5.48
C CYS A 495 20.95 37.09 -5.83
N ALA A 496 21.27 37.93 -4.84
CA ALA A 496 21.10 39.40 -4.90
C ALA A 496 21.66 40.12 -6.15
N HIS A 497 22.53 39.47 -6.93
CA HIS A 497 23.02 39.89 -8.24
C HIS A 497 22.01 39.80 -9.41
N GLN A 498 20.81 39.27 -9.19
CA GLN A 498 19.76 39.10 -10.22
C GLN A 498 18.48 39.93 -9.94
N ARG A 499 18.49 40.82 -8.95
CA ARG A 499 17.43 41.84 -8.83
C ARG A 499 17.77 43.00 -9.78
N PRO A 500 16.82 43.46 -10.63
CA PRO A 500 17.03 44.61 -11.49
C PRO A 500 17.35 45.89 -10.72
#